data_AF-W1YIP1-F1
#
_entry.id   AF-W1YIP1-F1
#
_cell.length_a   1.000
_cell.length_b   1.000
_cell.length_c   1.000
_cell.angle_alpha   90.00
_cell.angle_beta   90.00
_cell.angle_gamma   90.00
#
_symmetry.space_group_name_H-M   'P 1'
#
loop_
_entity.id
_entity.type
_entity.pdbx_description
1 polymer ?
#
loop_
_entity_poly.entity_id
_entity_poly.type
_entity_poly.pdbx_seq_one_letter_code
_entity_poly.pdbx_strand_id
1 'polypeptide(L)' 'GVGIVSYGFTGGVRAAEQLRLILANFQAATVNAQVILSIPTDFENMSVFKPAAYHDGEVEKQTEAVVARSQALAATGYEM' A
#
# COMPACT_ATOMS: atom_id res chain seq x y z
N GLY A 1 -4.56 9.77 -3.72
CA GLY A 1 -4.72 8.30 -3.68
C GLY A 1 -4.32 7.78 -2.32
N VAL A 2 -4.66 6.53 -1.99
CA VAL A 2 -4.28 5.88 -0.73
C VAL A 2 -3.48 4.60 -1.01
N GLY A 3 -2.26 4.52 -0.49
CA GLY A 3 -1.44 3.30 -0.49
C GLY A 3 -1.67 2.50 0.79
N ILE A 4 -1.54 1.18 0.70
CA ILE A 4 -1.65 0.28 1.86
C ILE A 4 -0.40 -0.59 1.90
N VAL A 5 0.29 -0.53 3.03
CA VAL A 5 1.38 -1.43 3.39
C VAL A 5 0.84 -2.38 4.45
N SER A 6 1.03 -3.68 4.29
CA SER A 6 0.59 -4.68 5.26
C SER A 6 1.72 -5.61 5.63
N TYR A 7 1.67 -6.11 6.87
CA TYR A 7 2.59 -7.13 7.33
C TYR A 7 1.92 -8.13 8.25
N GLY A 8 2.52 -9.32 8.36
CA GLY A 8 2.06 -10.38 9.25
C GLY A 8 2.68 -11.72 8.85
N PHE A 9 2.31 -12.81 9.53
CA PHE A 9 2.90 -14.12 9.23
C PHE A 9 2.74 -14.52 7.75
N THR A 10 1.61 -14.16 7.14
CA THR A 10 1.31 -14.33 5.71
C THR A 10 1.06 -13.00 5.00
N GLY A 11 1.79 -11.95 5.39
CA GLY A 11 1.71 -10.65 4.70
C GLY A 11 0.61 -9.70 5.16
N GLY A 12 -0.24 -10.11 6.11
CA GLY A 12 -1.35 -9.27 6.59
C GLY A 12 -2.44 -8.99 5.54
N VAL A 13 -2.51 -9.80 4.48
CA VAL A 13 -3.35 -9.56 3.28
C VAL A 13 -4.83 -9.39 3.64
N ARG A 14 -5.37 -10.20 4.56
CA ARG A 14 -6.79 -10.11 4.95
C ARG A 14 -7.11 -8.80 5.68
N ALA A 15 -6.20 -8.33 6.52
CA ALA A 15 -6.36 -7.03 7.17
C ALA A 15 -6.33 -5.90 6.12
N ALA A 16 -5.43 -5.98 5.15
CA ALA A 16 -5.34 -5.00 4.05
C ALA A 16 -6.61 -4.97 3.18
N GLU A 17 -7.18 -6.13 2.85
CA GLU A 17 -8.43 -6.25 2.10
C GLU A 17 -9.62 -5.66 2.88
N GLN A 18 -9.73 -5.96 4.17
CA GLN A 18 -10.78 -5.39 5.01
C GLN A 18 -10.62 -3.87 5.15
N LEU A 19 -9.39 -3.38 5.27
CA LEU A 19 -9.11 -1.94 5.28
C LEU A 19 -9.52 -1.27 3.96
N ARG A 20 -9.31 -1.91 2.81
CA ARG A 20 -9.81 -1.38 1.52
C ARG A 20 -11.33 -1.24 1.52
N LEU A 21 -12.06 -2.22 2.03
CA LEU A 21 -13.52 -2.16 2.15
C LEU A 21 -13.95 -1.02 3.08
N ILE A 22 -13.29 -0.84 4.22
CA ILE A 22 -13.55 0.28 5.14
C ILE A 22 -13.33 1.62 4.42
N LEU A 23 -12.17 1.78 3.78
CA LEU A 23 -11.78 2.99 3.05
C LEU A 23 -12.74 3.32 1.89
N ALA A 24 -13.33 2.32 1.25
CA ALA A 24 -14.33 2.52 0.21
C ALA A 24 -15.58 3.27 0.72
N ASN A 25 -15.95 3.10 2.00
CA ASN A 25 -17.06 3.86 2.61
C ASN A 25 -16.75 5.36 2.73
N PHE A 26 -15.48 5.74 2.76
CA PHE A 26 -15.03 7.13 2.80
C PHE A 26 -14.67 7.68 1.41
N GLN A 27 -15.06 6.97 0.34
CA GLN A 27 -14.73 7.32 -1.04
C GLN A 27 -13.21 7.44 -1.29
N ALA A 28 -12.39 6.81 -0.46
CA ALA A 28 -10.95 6.87 -0.59
C ALA A 28 -10.48 6.09 -1.82
N ALA A 29 -9.76 6.78 -2.72
CA ALA A 29 -9.21 6.18 -3.93
C ALA A 29 -7.92 5.39 -3.62
N THR A 30 -8.06 4.12 -3.24
CA THR A 30 -6.92 3.22 -3.01
C THR A 30 -6.20 2.87 -4.32
N VAL A 31 -4.88 2.63 -4.24
CA VAL A 31 -4.06 2.23 -5.40
C VAL A 31 -3.81 0.72 -5.41
N ASN A 32 -3.56 0.17 -6.61
CA ASN A 32 -3.35 -1.27 -6.80
C ASN A 32 -1.95 -1.75 -6.42
N ALA A 33 -0.93 -0.88 -6.49
CA ALA A 33 0.42 -1.20 -6.05
C ALA A 33 0.40 -1.55 -4.55
N GLN A 34 0.90 -2.73 -4.18
CA GLN A 34 0.86 -3.25 -2.81
C GLN A 34 2.27 -3.47 -2.29
N VAL A 35 2.45 -3.28 -0.99
CA VAL A 35 3.66 -3.69 -0.25
C VAL A 35 3.17 -4.66 0.82
N ILE A 36 3.52 -5.93 0.68
CA ILE A 36 3.02 -7.05 1.51
C ILE A 36 4.23 -7.74 2.13
N LEU A 37 4.49 -7.49 3.42
CA LEU A 37 5.67 -7.99 4.13
C LEU A 37 5.33 -9.22 4.99
N SER A 38 6.03 -10.33 4.81
CA SER A 38 5.83 -11.53 5.61
C SER A 38 6.83 -11.63 6.77
N ILE A 39 6.37 -12.02 7.96
CA ILE A 39 7.27 -12.23 9.12
C ILE A 39 8.40 -13.22 8.79
N PRO A 40 8.14 -14.37 8.11
CA PRO A 40 9.20 -15.32 7.78
C PRO A 40 10.30 -14.78 6.85
N THR A 41 9.97 -13.85 5.94
CA THR A 41 10.90 -13.39 4.89
C THR A 41 11.52 -12.04 5.19
N ASP A 42 10.81 -11.17 5.92
CA ASP A 42 11.15 -9.76 6.03
C ASP A 42 11.58 -9.34 7.45
N PHE A 43 11.63 -10.29 8.38
CA PHE A 43 12.02 -10.05 9.77
C PHE A 43 12.95 -11.14 10.29
N GLU A 44 14.19 -10.76 10.63
CA GLU A 44 15.10 -11.64 11.35
C GLU A 44 14.66 -11.76 12.81
N ASN A 45 14.69 -12.99 13.35
CA ASN A 45 14.26 -13.29 14.72
C ASN A 45 12.86 -12.71 15.05
N MET A 46 11.97 -12.68 14.06
CA MET A 46 10.59 -12.15 14.16
C MET A 46 10.48 -10.72 14.69
N SER A 47 11.56 -9.94 14.66
CA SER A 47 11.63 -8.63 15.34
C SER A 47 12.49 -7.60 14.63
N VAL A 48 13.54 -8.02 13.93
CA VAL A 48 14.45 -7.10 13.23
C VAL A 48 14.01 -7.01 11.78
N PHE A 49 13.47 -5.85 11.39
CA PHE A 49 13.06 -5.62 10.01
C PHE A 49 14.26 -5.69 9.05
N LYS A 50 14.20 -6.65 8.13
CA LYS A 50 15.19 -6.91 7.08
C LYS A 50 14.43 -7.47 5.87
N PRO A 51 13.78 -6.60 5.09
CA PRO A 51 12.94 -7.02 3.98
C PRO A 51 13.76 -7.77 2.93
N ALA A 52 13.15 -8.77 2.31
CA ALA A 52 13.75 -9.50 1.22
C ALA A 52 13.92 -8.59 -0.02
N ALA A 53 15.00 -8.80 -0.77
CA ALA A 53 15.37 -7.95 -1.91
C ALA A 53 14.32 -7.88 -3.04
N TYR A 54 13.37 -8.82 -3.10
CA TYR A 54 12.29 -8.74 -4.09
C TYR A 54 11.28 -7.61 -3.79
N HIS A 55 11.31 -7.03 -2.58
CA HIS A 55 10.54 -5.83 -2.24
C HIS A 55 11.16 -4.53 -2.80
N ASP A 56 12.36 -4.59 -3.38
CA ASP A 56 13.05 -3.43 -3.91
C ASP A 56 12.18 -2.71 -4.96
N GLY A 57 11.94 -1.42 -4.73
CA GLY A 57 11.12 -0.56 -5.59
C GLY A 57 9.60 -0.71 -5.43
N GLU A 58 9.09 -1.60 -4.56
CA GLU A 58 7.63 -1.70 -4.32
C GLU A 58 7.06 -0.42 -3.69
N VAL A 59 7.79 0.14 -2.71
CA VAL A 59 7.39 1.40 -2.04
C VAL A 59 7.41 2.56 -3.04
N GLU A 60 8.44 2.67 -3.86
CA GLU A 60 8.55 3.71 -4.90
C GLU A 60 7.36 3.64 -5.86
N LYS A 61 7.10 2.47 -6.44
CA LYS A 61 5.95 2.25 -7.33
C LYS A 61 4.62 2.57 -6.65
N GLN A 62 4.46 2.24 -5.37
CA GLN A 62 3.24 2.56 -4.63
C GLN A 62 3.09 4.07 -4.42
N THR A 63 4.16 4.76 -4.04
CA THR A 63 4.17 6.21 -3.88
C THR A 63 3.88 6.93 -5.20
N GLU A 64 4.50 6.50 -6.30
CA GLU A 64 4.22 7.01 -7.65
C GLU A 64 2.74 6.86 -8.01
N ALA A 65 2.15 5.67 -7.78
CA ALA A 65 0.73 5.44 -8.04
C ALA A 65 -0.17 6.32 -7.16
N VAL A 66 0.20 6.56 -5.89
CA VAL A 66 -0.52 7.46 -4.99
C VAL A 66 -0.49 8.89 -5.50
N VAL A 67 0.69 9.38 -5.89
CA VAL A 67 0.90 10.74 -6.43
C VAL A 67 0.11 10.92 -7.72
N ALA A 68 0.25 10.01 -8.68
CA ALA A 68 -0.46 10.06 -9.96
C ALA A 68 -1.98 10.08 -9.74
N ARG A 69 -2.50 9.27 -8.82
CA ARG A 69 -3.94 9.25 -8.50
C ARG A 69 -4.40 10.53 -7.82
N SER A 70 -3.60 11.13 -6.93
CA SER A 70 -3.91 12.42 -6.31
C SER A 70 -3.96 13.54 -7.36
N GLN A 71 -2.99 13.59 -8.27
CA GLN A 71 -2.95 14.58 -9.35
C GLN A 71 -4.12 14.44 -10.31
N ALA A 72 -4.47 13.21 -10.71
CA ALA A 72 -5.63 12.97 -11.56
C ALA A 72 -6.93 13.48 -10.94
N LEU A 73 -7.13 13.29 -9.63
CA LEU A 73 -8.31 13.79 -8.93
C LEU A 73 -8.30 15.33 -8.81
N ALA A 74 -7.13 15.93 -8.58
CA ALA A 74 -6.99 17.39 -8.57
C ALA A 74 -7.29 18.01 -9.94
N ALA A 75 -6.83 17.39 -11.02
CA ALA A 75 -7.02 17.87 -12.39
C ALA A 75 -8.50 17.86 -12.82
N THR A 76 -9.32 16.96 -12.27
CA THR A 76 -10.77 16.94 -12.51
C THR A 76 -11.54 18.05 -11.77
N GLY A 77 -10.86 18.84 -10.93
CA GLY A 77 -11.47 19.84 -10.07
C GLY A 77 -10.85 21.24 -10.20
N TYR A 78 -10.74 21.78 -11.43
CA TYR A 78 -10.74 23.24 -11.63
C TYR A 78 -11.21 23.65 -13.04
N GLU A 79 -12.53 23.64 -13.23
CA GLU A 79 -13.22 24.65 -14.03
C GLU A 79 -14.25 25.31 -13.09
N MET A 80 -13.89 26.50 -12.57
CA MET A 80 -14.83 27.49 -12.04
C MET A 80 -14.59 28.79 -12.78
#